data_AF-A0A960YHW3-F1
#
_entry.id   AF-A0A960YHW3-F1
#
_cell.length_a   1.000
_cell.length_b   1.000
_cell.length_c   1.000
_cell.angle_alpha   90.00
_cell.angle_beta   90.00
_cell.angle_gamma   90.00
#
_symmetry.space_group_name_H-M   'P 1'
#
loop_
_entity.id
_entity.type
_entity.pdbx_description
1 polymer ?
#
loop_
_entity_poly.entity_id
_entity_poly.type
_entity_poly.pdbx_seq_one_letter_code
_entity_poly.pdbx_strand_id
1 'polypeptide(L)'
;MNLRATRRFWLGPLLVLVLALACSTSPLGRKQLTLLPDDQMNGMGLSAFEETKASTPIETDPATNAYVRCVAEAILAVTADQTGVSDWEVVVFRDDTPNAFALPGGRIGVHTG
;
A
#
# COMPACT_ATOMS: atom_id res chain seq x y z
N MET A 1 -38.07 18.85 -34.45
CA MET A 1 -37.24 19.40 -33.36
C MET A 1 -36.17 18.38 -32.97
N ASN A 2 -34.91 18.78 -33.00
CA ASN A 2 -33.74 17.90 -33.06
C ASN A 2 -33.39 17.23 -31.70
N LEU A 3 -33.82 15.99 -31.49
CA LEU A 3 -33.46 15.14 -30.33
C LEU A 3 -31.94 14.89 -30.16
N ARG A 4 -31.14 15.13 -31.20
CA ARG A 4 -29.66 15.01 -31.15
C ARG A 4 -28.98 16.18 -30.43
N ALA A 5 -29.61 17.36 -30.43
CA ALA A 5 -29.04 18.57 -29.81
C ALA A 5 -29.23 18.58 -28.28
N THR A 6 -30.39 18.10 -27.81
CA THR A 6 -30.68 17.95 -26.37
C THR A 6 -29.76 16.93 -25.71
N ARG A 7 -29.46 15.80 -26.36
CA ARG A 7 -28.55 14.78 -25.81
C ARG A 7 -27.10 15.28 -25.64
N ARG A 8 -26.67 16.28 -26.43
CA ARG A 8 -25.34 16.91 -26.35
C ARG A 8 -25.23 17.93 -25.21
N PHE A 9 -26.36 18.56 -24.84
CA PHE A 9 -26.44 19.59 -23.80
C PHE A 9 -26.22 19.05 -22.38
N TRP A 10 -26.54 17.77 -22.15
CA TRP A 10 -26.39 17.11 -20.84
C TRP A 10 -25.03 16.40 -20.65
N LEU A 11 -24.23 16.24 -21.71
CA LEU A 11 -22.92 15.57 -21.63
C LEU A 11 -21.86 16.43 -20.92
N GLY A 12 -21.89 17.76 -21.12
CA GLY A 12 -20.98 18.71 -20.46
C GLY A 12 -21.10 18.72 -18.92
N PRO A 13 -22.29 18.98 -18.34
CA PRO A 13 -22.45 18.98 -16.90
C PRO A 13 -22.27 17.61 -16.25
N LEU A 14 -22.60 16.51 -16.95
CA LEU A 14 -22.37 15.14 -16.46
C LEU A 14 -20.87 14.83 -16.32
N LEU A 15 -20.04 15.24 -17.29
CA LEU A 15 -18.60 15.04 -17.23
C LEU A 15 -17.95 15.83 -16.09
N VAL A 16 -18.40 17.08 -15.89
CA VAL A 16 -17.94 17.93 -14.76
C VAL A 16 -18.36 17.34 -13.41
N LEU A 17 -19.56 16.76 -13.31
CA LEU A 17 -20.03 16.09 -12.10
C LEU A 17 -19.22 14.82 -11.77
N VAL A 18 -18.87 14.02 -12.78
CA VAL A 18 -18.01 12.83 -12.60
C VAL A 18 -16.60 13.24 -12.15
N LEU A 19 -16.03 14.30 -12.74
CA LEU A 19 -14.71 14.82 -12.34
C LEU A 19 -14.72 15.41 -10.93
N ALA A 20 -15.81 16.05 -10.50
CA ALA A 20 -15.96 16.58 -9.15
C ALA A 20 -16.04 15.47 -8.08
N LEU A 21 -16.60 14.31 -8.42
CA LEU A 21 -16.67 13.14 -7.53
C LEU A 21 -15.35 12.38 -7.40
N ALA A 22 -14.37 12.61 -8.27
CA ALA A 22 -13.07 11.93 -8.25
C ALA A 22 -12.06 12.50 -7.24
N CYS A 23 -12.44 13.54 -6.49
CA CYS A 23 -11.58 14.12 -5.46
C CYS A 23 -11.67 13.30 -4.16
N SER A 24 -10.77 12.32 -3.99
CA SER A 24 -10.68 11.50 -2.77
C SER A 24 -9.74 12.13 -1.73
N THR A 25 -9.95 11.78 -0.47
CA THR A 25 -9.04 12.15 0.63
C THR A 25 -8.27 10.90 1.02
N SER A 26 -6.93 10.98 1.02
CA SER A 26 -6.09 9.84 1.40
C SER A 26 -6.14 9.55 2.90
N PRO A 27 -5.71 8.35 3.34
CA PRO A 27 -5.64 7.99 4.75
C PRO A 27 -4.84 8.97 5.63
N LEU A 28 -3.93 9.75 5.02
CA LEU A 28 -3.13 10.78 5.70
C LEU A 28 -3.83 12.15 5.76
N GLY A 29 -5.12 12.23 5.44
CA GLY A 29 -5.88 13.49 5.41
C GLY A 29 -5.52 14.44 4.27
N ARG A 30 -4.62 14.04 3.36
CA ARG A 30 -4.25 14.83 2.18
C ARG A 30 -5.26 14.61 1.06
N LYS A 31 -5.76 15.70 0.48
CA LYS A 31 -6.52 15.67 -0.78
C LYS A 31 -5.56 15.34 -1.92
N GLN A 32 -5.69 14.16 -2.49
CA GLN A 32 -4.89 13.71 -3.61
C GLN A 32 -5.76 12.89 -4.55
N LEU A 33 -5.39 12.86 -5.82
CA LEU A 33 -6.07 12.00 -6.78
C LEU A 33 -5.62 10.56 -6.54
N THR A 34 -6.50 9.71 -6.00
CA THR A 34 -6.24 8.26 -5.91
C THR A 34 -6.39 7.65 -7.30
N LEU A 35 -5.26 7.24 -7.90
CA LEU A 35 -5.24 6.67 -9.25
C LEU A 35 -5.52 5.16 -9.27
N LEU A 36 -5.13 4.44 -8.22
CA LEU A 36 -5.31 2.99 -8.09
C LEU A 36 -6.15 2.67 -6.85
N PRO A 37 -7.09 1.73 -6.94
CA PRO A 37 -7.78 1.15 -5.79
C PRO A 37 -6.82 0.48 -4.79
N ASP A 38 -7.19 0.47 -3.51
CA ASP A 38 -6.35 -0.09 -2.43
C ASP A 38 -6.10 -1.60 -2.57
N ASP A 39 -7.08 -2.37 -3.06
CA ASP A 39 -6.94 -3.80 -3.32
C ASP A 39 -5.91 -4.09 -4.42
N GLN A 40 -5.89 -3.25 -5.46
CA GLN A 40 -4.89 -3.35 -6.52
C GLN A 40 -3.48 -3.02 -5.97
N MET A 41 -3.36 -1.97 -5.16
CA MET A 41 -2.08 -1.62 -4.54
C MET A 41 -1.58 -2.73 -3.59
N ASN A 42 -2.46 -3.31 -2.79
CA ASN A 42 -2.13 -4.43 -1.91
C ASN A 42 -1.66 -5.66 -2.70
N GLY A 43 -2.31 -5.95 -3.82
CA GLY A 43 -1.87 -7.01 -4.74
C GLY A 43 -0.47 -6.78 -5.29
N MET A 44 -0.16 -5.55 -5.72
CA MET A 44 1.18 -5.17 -6.17
C MET A 44 2.23 -5.29 -5.05
N GLY A 45 1.89 -4.88 -3.83
CA GLY A 45 2.76 -5.01 -2.67
C GLY A 45 3.11 -6.47 -2.36
N LEU A 46 2.13 -7.37 -2.42
CA LEU A 46 2.36 -8.81 -2.29
C LEU A 46 3.31 -9.34 -3.38
N SER A 47 3.06 -9.00 -4.66
CA SER A 47 3.92 -9.45 -5.76
C SER A 47 5.37 -8.99 -5.61
N ALA A 48 5.58 -7.71 -5.27
CA ALA A 48 6.93 -7.17 -5.05
C ALA A 48 7.62 -7.83 -3.84
N PHE A 49 6.87 -8.17 -2.79
CA PHE A 49 7.43 -8.85 -1.63
C PHE A 49 7.90 -10.26 -1.95
N GLU A 50 7.10 -11.02 -2.70
CA GLU A 50 7.47 -12.37 -3.15
C GLU A 50 8.68 -12.35 -4.11
N GLU A 51 8.78 -11.34 -4.99
CA GLU A 51 9.97 -11.14 -5.82
C GLU A 51 11.23 -10.85 -4.98
N THR A 52 11.08 -10.09 -3.90
CA THR A 52 12.19 -9.79 -2.98
C THR A 52 12.62 -11.05 -2.24
N LYS A 53 11.69 -11.87 -1.73
CA LYS A 53 11.98 -13.19 -1.12
C LYS A 53 12.67 -14.15 -2.08
N ALA A 54 12.34 -14.09 -3.37
CA ALA A 54 12.96 -14.95 -4.37
C ALA A 54 14.39 -14.51 -4.72
N SER A 55 14.68 -13.21 -4.65
CA SER A 55 15.96 -12.64 -5.08
C SER A 55 16.96 -12.40 -3.94
N THR A 56 16.47 -12.26 -2.71
CA THR A 56 17.30 -11.93 -1.52
C THR A 56 17.22 -13.05 -0.49
N PRO A 57 18.34 -13.61 -0.01
CA PRO A 57 18.32 -14.66 1.00
C PRO A 57 17.62 -14.21 2.29
N ILE A 58 16.77 -15.05 2.86
CA ILE A 58 16.09 -14.77 4.13
C ILE A 58 16.99 -15.17 5.30
N GLU A 59 17.00 -14.38 6.37
CA GLU A 59 17.70 -14.71 7.61
C GLU A 59 17.05 -15.90 8.31
N THR A 60 17.87 -16.84 8.78
CA THR A 60 17.43 -18.10 9.39
C THR A 60 17.73 -18.18 10.89
N ASP A 61 18.54 -17.27 11.42
CA ASP A 61 18.82 -17.18 12.84
C ASP A 61 17.54 -16.85 13.64
N PRO A 62 17.08 -17.74 14.53
CA PRO A 62 15.85 -17.53 15.27
C PRO A 62 15.94 -16.35 16.24
N ALA A 63 17.14 -16.03 16.76
CA ALA A 63 17.31 -14.92 17.71
C ALA A 63 17.11 -13.57 17.01
N THR A 64 17.75 -13.38 15.86
CA THR A 64 17.61 -12.18 15.02
C THR A 64 16.16 -11.99 14.57
N ASN A 65 15.54 -13.05 14.04
CA ASN A 65 14.14 -13.01 13.61
C ASN A 65 13.18 -12.70 14.77
N ALA A 66 13.40 -13.30 15.96
CA ALA A 66 12.58 -13.02 17.13
C ALA A 66 12.73 -11.57 17.62
N TYR A 67 13.96 -11.04 17.60
CA TYR A 67 14.23 -9.67 18.01
C TYR A 67 13.54 -8.65 17.08
N VAL A 68 13.72 -8.79 15.77
CA VAL A 68 13.08 -7.88 14.79
C VAL A 68 11.56 -7.95 14.90
N ARG A 69 10.99 -9.16 15.01
CA ARG A 69 9.55 -9.34 15.20
C ARG A 69 9.05 -8.70 16.48
N CYS A 70 9.77 -8.85 17.60
CA CYS A 70 9.41 -8.21 18.87
C CYS A 70 9.32 -6.68 18.75
N VAL A 71 10.30 -6.06 18.09
CA VAL A 71 10.30 -4.61 17.87
C VAL A 71 9.15 -4.19 16.95
N ALA A 72 8.95 -4.91 15.84
CA ALA A 72 7.88 -4.61 14.89
C ALA A 72 6.50 -4.72 15.55
N GLU A 73 6.23 -5.80 16.29
CA GLU A 73 4.97 -6.01 17.02
C GLU A 73 4.73 -4.91 18.06
N ALA A 74 5.77 -4.49 18.80
CA ALA A 74 5.66 -3.42 19.79
C ALA A 74 5.26 -2.08 19.14
N ILE A 75 5.79 -1.78 17.95
CA ILE A 75 5.46 -0.56 17.20
C ILE A 75 4.05 -0.66 16.60
N LEU A 76 3.70 -1.81 16.00
CA LEU A 76 2.39 -2.04 15.40
C LEU A 76 1.27 -1.96 16.44
N ALA A 77 1.50 -2.46 17.65
CA ALA A 77 0.52 -2.44 18.75
C ALA A 77 0.07 -1.03 19.17
N VAL A 78 0.88 0.00 18.91
CA VAL A 78 0.58 1.40 19.25
C VAL A 78 0.24 2.26 18.03
N THR A 79 0.24 1.67 16.83
CA THR A 79 -0.04 2.39 15.59
C THR A 79 -1.54 2.36 15.29
N ALA A 80 -2.13 3.52 15.01
CA ALA A 80 -3.51 3.59 14.52
C ALA A 80 -3.52 3.25 13.03
N ASP A 81 -3.90 2.01 12.69
CA ASP A 81 -4.05 1.62 11.30
C ASP A 81 -5.32 2.22 10.69
N GLN A 82 -5.15 3.07 9.68
CA GLN A 82 -6.22 3.68 8.89
C GLN A 82 -6.31 3.09 7.48
N THR A 83 -5.50 2.07 7.19
CA THR A 83 -5.36 1.44 5.87
C THR A 83 -6.09 0.11 5.76
N GLY A 84 -6.54 -0.47 6.88
CA GLY A 84 -7.29 -1.73 6.90
C GLY A 84 -6.41 -2.98 6.81
N VAL A 85 -5.12 -2.86 7.13
CA VAL A 85 -4.16 -3.95 7.23
C VAL A 85 -4.24 -4.56 8.63
N SER A 86 -4.92 -5.69 8.74
CA SER A 86 -5.03 -6.44 10.01
C SER A 86 -3.76 -7.22 10.37
N ASP A 87 -3.02 -7.69 9.36
CA ASP A 87 -1.94 -8.65 9.53
C ASP A 87 -0.68 -8.18 8.80
N TRP A 88 0.41 -8.05 9.56
CA TRP A 88 1.72 -7.67 9.04
C TRP A 88 2.64 -8.89 9.00
N GLU A 89 3.21 -9.16 7.83
CA GLU A 89 4.31 -10.12 7.69
C GLU A 89 5.64 -9.38 7.78
N VAL A 90 6.49 -9.81 8.72
CA VAL A 90 7.84 -9.26 8.91
C VAL A 90 8.86 -10.31 8.50
N VAL A 91 9.72 -9.97 7.53
CA VAL A 91 10.80 -10.85 7.05
C VAL A 91 12.13 -10.11 7.13
N VAL A 92 13.14 -10.81 7.65
CA VAL A 92 14.51 -10.31 7.68
C VAL A 92 15.27 -10.88 6.49
N PHE A 93 15.87 -9.98 5.70
CA PHE A 93 16.63 -10.29 4.51
C PHE A 93 18.13 -10.16 4.81
N ARG A 94 18.93 -11.15 4.40
CA ARG A 94 20.39 -11.11 4.55
C ARG A 94 20.98 -10.23 3.46
N ASP A 95 21.15 -8.98 3.83
CA ASP A 95 21.74 -7.92 3.03
C ASP A 95 22.50 -7.00 3.98
N ASP A 96 23.76 -6.72 3.68
CA ASP A 96 24.65 -5.92 4.52
C ASP A 96 24.43 -4.40 4.32
N THR A 97 23.48 -4.01 3.47
CA THR A 97 23.08 -2.62 3.31
C THR A 97 22.05 -2.22 4.38
N PRO A 98 22.24 -1.09 5.08
CA PRO A 98 21.31 -0.64 6.10
C PRO A 98 20.01 -0.18 5.43
N ASN A 99 18.94 -0.97 5.57
CA ASN A 99 17.65 -0.66 4.99
C ASN A 99 16.49 -1.40 5.68
N ALA A 100 15.31 -0.80 5.60
CA ALA A 100 14.03 -1.43 5.93
C ALA A 100 12.93 -0.79 5.09
N PHE A 101 11.92 -1.57 4.70
CA PHE A 101 10.84 -1.12 3.84
C PHE A 101 9.49 -1.71 4.24
N ALA A 102 8.41 -1.01 3.90
CA ALA A 102 7.05 -1.48 4.07
C ALA A 102 6.31 -1.36 2.73
N LEU A 103 5.64 -2.43 2.32
CA LEU A 103 4.83 -2.48 1.10
C LEU A 103 3.33 -2.54 1.44
N PRO A 104 2.46 -2.05 0.53
CA PRO A 104 1.01 -2.19 0.67
C PRO A 104 0.59 -3.64 0.93
N GLY A 105 -0.51 -3.83 1.67
CA GLY A 105 -0.98 -5.16 2.04
C GLY A 105 -0.18 -5.82 3.17
N GLY A 106 0.50 -5.03 4.00
CA GLY A 106 1.06 -5.50 5.27
C GLY A 106 2.35 -6.27 5.18
N ARG A 107 3.31 -5.84 4.36
CA ARG A 107 4.62 -6.52 4.24
C ARG A 107 5.74 -5.61 4.72
N ILE A 108 6.54 -6.08 5.67
CA ILE A 108 7.74 -5.39 6.18
C ILE A 108 8.97 -6.24 5.85
N GLY A 109 9.94 -5.61 5.21
CA GLY A 109 11.28 -6.17 5.02
C GLY A 109 12.31 -5.39 5.83
N VAL A 110 13.22 -6.10 6.48
CA VAL A 110 14.34 -5.52 7.22
C VAL A 110 15.63 -6.18 6.78
N HIS A 111 16.65 -5.39 6.44
CA HIS A 111 17.97 -5.92 6.09
C HIS A 111 18.80 -6.19 7.36
N THR A 112 19.79 -7.06 7.26
CA THR A 112 20.69 -7.39 8.38
C THR A 112 21.77 -6.32 8.64
N GLY A 113 22.04 -5.43 7.67
CA GLY A 113 23.06 -4.38 7.72
C GLY A 113 22.70 -3.10 8.47
#